data_AF-A0A329SQ46-F1
#
_entry.id   AF-A0A329SQ46-F1
#
_cell.length_a   1.000
_cell.length_b   1.000
_cell.length_c   1.000
_cell.angle_alpha   90.00
_cell.angle_beta   90.00
_cell.angle_gamma   90.00
#
_symmetry.space_group_name_H-M   'P 1'
#
loop_
_entity.id
_entity.type
_entity.pdbx_description
1 polymer ?
#
loop_
_entity_poly.entity_id
_entity_poly.type
_entity_poly.pdbx_seq_one_letter_code
_entity_poly.pdbx_strand_id
1 'polypeptide(L)'
;MFSPTLKESTLQNVQEVEAFIHPTEKHKLLATNLLYRRTTGFSGDLAFNVSTTDDNPPNVLVIGVESVRYQGSHYLVGDKDPSNLYNGLEILVTLNFDRWAKRGVAFRNMWSSLPTSISVESLLFAQVPYDSTVKTGTSGGWMDTNLYGLPQLFTAKGYETFFTTGCATTFDGWDSFFPTHGYETVWGNLEMIDLVKNEMGITKDQWFCPEHRGFQWGVHDDISFKFLGDPLMNKTKEQSEGMANGKKKKPLFLTHYTISSHAPFDSSPT
;
A
#
# COMPACT_ATOMS: atom_id res chain seq x y z
N MET A 1 -4.79 8.08 -26.81
CA MET A 1 -3.66 8.92 -26.38
C MET A 1 -4.23 10.01 -25.49
N PHE A 2 -4.23 9.80 -24.17
CA PHE A 2 -4.63 10.84 -23.21
C PHE A 2 -3.53 11.89 -23.20
N SER A 3 -3.76 13.01 -23.90
CA SER A 3 -2.91 14.18 -23.79
C SER A 3 -3.44 15.00 -22.61
N PRO A 4 -2.67 15.25 -21.55
CA PRO A 4 -3.12 16.12 -20.49
C PRO A 4 -3.19 17.55 -21.04
N THR A 5 -4.38 17.99 -21.42
CA THR A 5 -4.66 19.41 -21.66
C THR A 5 -4.95 20.10 -20.34
N LEU A 6 -3.94 20.14 -19.48
CA LEU A 6 -3.74 21.16 -18.47
C LEU A 6 -2.44 21.83 -18.90
N LYS A 7 -2.50 23.08 -19.36
CA LYS A 7 -1.32 23.92 -19.60
C LYS A 7 -0.34 23.71 -18.44
N GLU A 8 0.81 23.11 -18.73
CA GLU A 8 2.04 23.12 -17.92
C GLU A 8 1.84 23.33 -16.41
N SER A 9 1.29 22.29 -15.77
CA SER A 9 1.69 21.72 -14.48
C SER A 9 1.92 22.61 -13.25
N THR A 10 1.33 23.80 -13.15
CA THR A 10 1.37 24.57 -11.88
C THR A 10 -0.04 25.00 -11.50
N LEU A 11 -0.53 24.52 -10.36
CA LEU A 11 -1.77 25.02 -9.74
C LEU A 11 -1.57 26.52 -9.50
N GLN A 12 -2.43 27.37 -10.04
CA GLN A 12 -2.22 28.83 -10.02
C GLN A 12 -2.92 29.52 -8.84
N ASN A 13 -3.97 28.90 -8.31
CA ASN A 13 -4.84 29.52 -7.32
C ASN A 13 -5.53 28.48 -6.43
N VAL A 14 -6.18 28.99 -5.38
CA VAL A 14 -6.89 28.18 -4.39
C VAL A 14 -7.99 27.33 -5.04
N GLN A 15 -8.73 27.87 -6.02
CA GLN A 15 -9.84 27.15 -6.66
C GLN A 15 -9.35 25.90 -7.40
N GLU A 16 -8.18 25.97 -8.04
CA GLU A 16 -7.55 24.82 -8.68
C GLU A 16 -7.06 23.79 -7.67
N VAL A 17 -6.48 24.22 -6.55
CA VAL A 17 -6.05 23.32 -5.46
C VAL A 17 -7.25 22.59 -4.84
N GLU A 18 -8.32 23.33 -4.52
CA GLU A 18 -9.54 22.81 -3.90
C GLU A 18 -10.24 21.76 -4.79
N ALA A 19 -10.12 21.86 -6.11
CA ALA A 19 -10.68 20.86 -7.03
C ALA A 19 -10.08 19.45 -6.86
N PHE A 20 -8.89 19.33 -6.24
CA PHE A 20 -8.23 18.06 -5.94
C PHE A 20 -8.46 17.58 -4.50
N ILE A 21 -9.11 18.37 -3.65
CA ILE A 21 -9.38 18.04 -2.25
C ILE A 21 -10.83 17.58 -2.14
N HIS A 22 -11.06 16.49 -1.42
CA HIS A 22 -12.41 15.96 -1.29
C HIS A 22 -13.28 16.92 -0.44
N PRO A 23 -14.54 17.22 -0.81
CA PRO A 23 -15.38 18.20 -0.10
C PRO A 23 -15.64 17.89 1.38
N THR A 24 -15.46 16.64 1.80
CA THR A 24 -15.60 16.25 3.21
C THR A 24 -14.37 16.57 4.04
N GLU A 25 -13.20 16.83 3.43
CA GLU A 25 -11.96 17.09 4.13
C GLU A 25 -11.95 18.51 4.72
N LYS A 26 -11.95 18.61 6.04
CA LYS A 26 -11.73 19.88 6.76
C LYS A 26 -10.24 20.13 6.82
N HIS A 27 -9.77 21.22 6.23
CA HIS A 27 -8.36 21.48 6.10
C HIS A 27 -8.02 22.97 6.12
N LYS A 28 -6.73 23.26 6.31
CA LYS A 28 -6.13 24.58 6.11
C LYS A 28 -5.01 24.47 5.08
N LEU A 29 -5.15 25.14 3.94
CA LEU A 29 -4.08 25.28 2.97
C LEU A 29 -2.89 26.01 3.59
N LEU A 30 -1.69 25.50 3.35
CA LEU A 30 -0.43 26.11 3.80
C LEU A 30 0.27 26.88 2.67
N ALA A 31 -0.18 26.68 1.42
CA ALA A 31 0.17 27.48 0.26
C ALA A 31 -1.02 27.54 -0.70
N THR A 32 -1.13 28.62 -1.48
CA THR A 32 -2.28 28.86 -2.38
C THR A 32 -2.20 28.14 -3.73
N ASN A 33 -1.03 27.59 -4.04
CA ASN A 33 -0.67 27.01 -5.33
C ASN A 33 -0.07 25.59 -5.20
N LEU A 34 -0.24 24.95 -4.03
CA LEU A 34 0.25 23.59 -3.76
C LEU A 34 -0.81 22.79 -3.03
N LEU A 35 -0.80 21.46 -3.18
CA LEU A 35 -1.65 20.54 -2.40
C LEU A 35 -1.19 20.39 -0.94
N TYR A 36 -0.21 21.18 -0.50
CA TYR A 36 0.32 21.17 0.85
C TYR A 36 -0.66 21.82 1.83
N ARG A 37 -1.22 20.99 2.70
CA ARG A 37 -2.31 21.37 3.61
C ARG A 37 -2.24 20.62 4.93
N ARG A 38 -2.86 21.19 5.95
CA ARG A 38 -3.11 20.53 7.23
C ARG A 38 -4.57 20.09 7.29
N THR A 39 -4.80 18.78 7.30
CA THR A 39 -6.12 18.20 7.55
C THR A 39 -6.42 18.24 9.05
N THR A 40 -7.61 18.71 9.41
CA THR A 40 -8.09 18.81 10.80
C THR A 40 -9.27 17.88 11.09
N GLY A 41 -9.78 17.18 10.07
CA GLY A 41 -10.84 16.18 10.21
C GLY A 41 -11.64 16.02 8.93
N PHE A 42 -12.76 15.30 9.04
CA PHE A 42 -13.69 15.08 7.94
C PHE A 42 -15.14 15.36 8.39
N SER A 43 -16.02 15.73 7.47
CA SER A 43 -17.47 15.73 7.69
C SER A 43 -18.07 14.35 7.35
N GLY A 44 -19.20 14.02 7.99
CA GLY A 44 -19.87 12.72 7.87
C GLY A 44 -19.64 11.83 9.10
N ASP A 45 -19.97 10.55 8.97
CA ASP A 45 -19.93 9.61 10.08
C ASP A 45 -18.49 9.32 10.53
N LEU A 46 -18.27 9.43 11.85
CA LEU A 46 -16.99 9.13 12.49
C LEU A 46 -16.56 7.69 12.17
N ALA A 47 -15.36 7.54 11.58
CA ALA A 47 -14.78 6.23 11.33
C ALA A 47 -14.09 5.69 12.59
N PHE A 48 -13.12 6.45 13.07
CA PHE A 48 -12.30 6.18 14.23
C PHE A 48 -11.60 7.47 14.65
N ASN A 49 -11.14 7.53 15.91
CA ASN A 49 -10.24 8.57 16.38
C ASN A 49 -8.80 8.05 16.34
N VAL A 50 -7.89 8.93 15.93
CA VAL A 50 -6.44 8.67 16.01
C VAL A 50 -5.89 9.52 17.14
N SER A 51 -5.26 8.88 18.12
CA SER A 51 -4.49 9.55 19.17
C SER A 51 -3.05 9.07 19.09
N THR A 52 -2.12 10.00 19.04
CA THR A 52 -0.68 9.72 18.98
C THR A 52 0.04 10.63 19.95
N THR A 53 0.92 10.05 20.75
CA THR A 53 1.83 10.75 21.66
C THR A 53 3.24 10.21 21.44
N ASP A 54 4.26 10.90 21.94
CA ASP A 54 5.66 10.46 21.79
C ASP A 54 5.93 9.11 22.48
N ASP A 55 5.20 8.81 23.55
CA ASP A 55 5.24 7.54 24.28
C ASP A 55 4.31 6.46 23.69
N ASN A 56 3.34 6.85 22.86
CA ASN A 56 2.46 5.95 22.10
C ASN A 56 2.44 6.30 20.61
N PRO A 57 3.57 6.09 19.90
CA PRO A 57 3.61 6.32 18.46
C PRO A 57 2.70 5.33 17.72
N PRO A 58 2.11 5.71 16.57
CA PRO A 58 1.24 4.82 15.81
C PRO A 58 2.05 3.70 15.15
N ASN A 59 1.43 2.54 14.97
CA ASN A 59 1.90 1.57 13.97
C ASN A 59 1.61 2.16 12.58
N VAL A 60 2.47 1.88 11.60
CA VAL A 60 2.37 2.39 10.23
C VAL A 60 2.27 1.21 9.28
N LEU A 61 1.26 1.25 8.41
CA LEU A 61 1.00 0.22 7.40
C LEU A 61 0.99 0.87 6.02
N VAL A 62 1.82 0.35 5.12
CA VAL A 62 1.85 0.70 3.69
C VAL A 62 1.37 -0.52 2.91
N ILE A 63 0.36 -0.33 2.07
CA ILE A 63 -0.16 -1.39 1.19
C ILE A 63 0.03 -0.94 -0.26
N GLY A 64 0.94 -1.60 -0.97
CA GLY A 64 1.03 -1.53 -2.43
C GLY A 64 -0.03 -2.42 -3.05
N VAL A 65 -1.00 -1.83 -3.75
CA VAL A 65 -2.08 -2.59 -4.40
C VAL A 65 -1.72 -2.83 -5.86
N GLU A 66 -1.44 -4.09 -6.18
CA GLU A 66 -1.00 -4.55 -7.49
C GLU A 66 -2.02 -4.20 -8.59
N SER A 67 -1.51 -3.66 -9.70
CA SER A 67 -2.22 -3.29 -10.93
C SER A 67 -3.59 -2.58 -10.80
N VAL A 68 -3.89 -1.93 -9.67
CA VAL A 68 -5.08 -1.06 -9.55
C VAL A 68 -4.88 0.19 -10.38
N ARG A 69 -5.86 0.47 -11.26
CA ARG A 69 -5.81 1.59 -12.19
C ARG A 69 -6.84 2.65 -11.83
N TYR A 70 -6.53 3.88 -12.22
CA TYR A 70 -7.42 5.03 -12.11
C TYR A 70 -8.84 4.70 -12.60
N GLN A 71 -8.96 4.04 -13.76
CA GLN A 71 -10.23 3.70 -14.40
C GLN A 71 -11.10 2.72 -13.57
N GLY A 72 -10.53 1.97 -12.64
CA GLY A 72 -11.26 0.99 -11.83
C GLY A 72 -12.02 1.58 -10.63
N SER A 73 -11.90 2.88 -10.37
CA SER A 73 -12.46 3.56 -9.20
C SER A 73 -13.40 4.68 -9.59
N HIS A 74 -14.66 4.63 -9.13
CA HIS A 74 -15.60 5.73 -9.32
C HIS A 74 -15.13 6.97 -8.58
N TYR A 75 -14.48 6.79 -7.42
CA TYR A 75 -13.94 7.90 -6.65
C TYR A 75 -12.89 8.68 -7.44
N LEU A 76 -11.97 7.98 -8.10
CA LEU A 76 -10.91 8.61 -8.88
C LEU A 76 -11.51 9.24 -10.14
N VAL A 77 -12.22 8.45 -10.94
CA VAL A 77 -12.77 8.83 -12.24
C VAL A 77 -13.80 9.96 -12.15
N GLY A 78 -14.64 9.95 -11.12
CA GLY A 78 -15.80 10.83 -11.00
C GLY A 78 -16.94 10.48 -11.94
N ASP A 79 -18.01 11.28 -11.89
CA ASP A 79 -19.30 10.95 -12.54
C ASP A 79 -19.27 10.90 -14.07
N LYS A 80 -18.21 11.42 -14.70
CA LYS A 80 -18.11 11.48 -16.17
C LYS A 80 -17.68 10.16 -16.82
N ASP A 81 -17.17 9.19 -16.06
CA ASP A 81 -16.64 7.89 -16.53
C ASP A 81 -16.09 7.90 -17.99
N PRO A 82 -14.94 8.55 -18.25
CA PRO A 82 -14.38 8.62 -19.59
C PRO A 82 -13.89 7.26 -20.10
N SER A 83 -13.78 6.25 -19.22
CA SER A 83 -13.50 4.86 -19.60
C SER A 83 -14.70 4.11 -20.14
N ASN A 84 -15.93 4.62 -19.93
CA ASN A 84 -17.17 3.88 -20.13
C ASN A 84 -17.13 2.48 -19.47
N LEU A 85 -16.37 2.33 -18.37
CA LEU A 85 -16.18 1.06 -17.69
C LEU A 85 -17.51 0.56 -17.13
N TYR A 86 -18.34 1.48 -16.66
CA TYR A 86 -19.61 1.15 -16.04
C TYR A 86 -20.73 1.03 -17.07
N ASN A 87 -20.66 1.74 -18.21
CA ASN A 87 -21.60 1.63 -19.34
C ASN A 87 -23.09 1.65 -18.90
N GLY A 88 -23.43 2.47 -17.90
CA GLY A 88 -24.78 2.56 -17.33
C GLY A 88 -25.18 1.44 -16.35
N LEU A 89 -24.28 0.51 -16.05
CA LEU A 89 -24.45 -0.53 -15.04
C LEU A 89 -24.05 -0.01 -13.65
N GLU A 90 -24.82 -0.36 -12.62
CA GLU A 90 -24.49 -0.07 -11.22
C GLU A 90 -23.47 -1.09 -10.66
N ILE A 91 -22.27 -1.16 -11.27
CA ILE A 91 -21.20 -2.07 -10.83
C ILE A 91 -20.11 -1.27 -10.11
N LEU A 92 -19.74 -1.69 -8.92
CA LEU A 92 -18.67 -1.08 -8.12
C LEU A 92 -17.46 -2.03 -8.05
N VAL A 93 -16.45 -1.80 -8.90
CA VAL A 93 -15.25 -2.66 -8.99
C VAL A 93 -14.36 -2.53 -7.75
N THR A 94 -14.23 -1.33 -7.19
CA THR A 94 -13.36 -1.03 -6.05
C THR A 94 -14.13 -0.40 -4.87
N LEU A 95 -15.34 -0.91 -4.59
CA LEU A 95 -16.27 -0.37 -3.59
C LEU A 95 -15.62 0.02 -2.26
N ASN A 96 -14.80 -0.88 -1.69
CA ASN A 96 -14.15 -0.63 -0.40
C ASN A 96 -13.11 0.50 -0.48
N PHE A 97 -12.34 0.56 -1.56
CA PHE A 97 -11.39 1.65 -1.80
C PHE A 97 -12.14 2.98 -1.95
N ASP A 98 -13.19 3.03 -2.78
CA ASP A 98 -14.00 4.24 -3.00
C ASP A 98 -14.64 4.74 -1.70
N ARG A 99 -15.11 3.83 -0.84
CA ARG A 99 -15.64 4.16 0.48
C ARG A 99 -14.58 4.77 1.38
N TRP A 100 -13.39 4.21 1.44
CA TRP A 100 -12.30 4.70 2.30
C TRP A 100 -11.69 6.00 1.79
N ALA A 101 -11.54 6.17 0.48
CA ALA A 101 -10.99 7.37 -0.14
C ALA A 101 -11.82 8.63 0.16
N LYS A 102 -13.14 8.51 0.35
CA LYS A 102 -14.03 9.61 0.77
C LYS A 102 -13.87 10.03 2.24
N ARG A 103 -13.24 9.18 3.06
CA ARG A 103 -13.11 9.34 4.53
C ARG A 103 -11.69 9.67 4.97
N GLY A 104 -10.75 9.80 4.03
CA GLY A 104 -9.34 10.04 4.29
C GLY A 104 -8.75 11.08 3.35
N VAL A 105 -7.44 11.30 3.47
CA VAL A 105 -6.68 12.14 2.56
C VAL A 105 -6.40 11.34 1.30
N ALA A 106 -7.11 11.66 0.21
CA ALA A 106 -6.92 10.99 -1.07
C ALA A 106 -6.22 11.89 -2.09
N PHE A 107 -5.46 11.28 -3.00
CA PHE A 107 -4.82 11.93 -4.12
C PHE A 107 -5.45 11.42 -5.41
N ARG A 108 -6.25 12.27 -6.06
CA ARG A 108 -6.99 11.90 -7.28
C ARG A 108 -6.15 12.00 -8.56
N ASN A 109 -4.99 12.65 -8.48
CA ASN A 109 -4.06 12.84 -9.58
C ASN A 109 -2.68 12.30 -9.18
N MET A 110 -2.62 11.00 -8.95
CA MET A 110 -1.41 10.27 -8.57
C MET A 110 -1.00 9.34 -9.72
N TRP A 111 0.30 9.30 -10.01
CA TRP A 111 0.88 8.49 -11.06
C TRP A 111 1.90 7.55 -10.44
N SER A 112 1.87 6.29 -10.87
CA SER A 112 2.85 5.28 -10.49
C SER A 112 3.71 4.90 -11.70
N SER A 113 4.83 4.23 -11.42
CA SER A 113 5.70 3.66 -12.44
C SER A 113 5.43 2.16 -12.59
N LEU A 114 5.79 1.61 -13.75
CA LEU A 114 5.69 0.19 -14.08
C LEU A 114 7.09 -0.34 -14.44
N PRO A 115 7.51 -1.53 -13.99
CA PRO A 115 6.78 -2.53 -13.19
C PRO A 115 6.76 -2.25 -11.68
N THR A 116 6.16 -3.16 -10.91
CA THR A 116 5.95 -3.08 -9.44
C THR A 116 7.21 -2.68 -8.67
N SER A 117 8.40 -3.20 -9.00
CA SER A 117 9.64 -2.83 -8.30
C SER A 117 10.03 -1.36 -8.48
N ILE A 118 9.68 -0.72 -9.60
CA ILE A 118 9.91 0.73 -9.76
C ILE A 118 8.97 1.53 -8.83
N SER A 119 7.77 1.01 -8.56
CA SER A 119 6.91 1.59 -7.51
C SER A 119 7.50 1.41 -6.11
N VAL A 120 8.19 0.29 -5.84
CA VAL A 120 8.91 0.04 -4.58
C VAL A 120 10.00 1.09 -4.38
N GLU A 121 10.82 1.33 -5.40
CA GLU A 121 11.90 2.33 -5.39
C GLU A 121 11.39 3.75 -5.08
N SER A 122 10.35 4.18 -5.81
CA SER A 122 9.81 5.53 -5.69
C SER A 122 9.02 5.73 -4.39
N LEU A 123 8.20 4.77 -3.98
CA LEU A 123 7.37 4.87 -2.77
C LEU A 123 8.21 4.72 -1.49
N LEU A 124 9.10 3.72 -1.44
CA LEU A 124 9.78 3.35 -0.19
C LEU A 124 11.13 4.07 -0.04
N PHE A 125 11.79 4.44 -1.13
CA PHE A 125 13.15 5.01 -1.10
C PHE A 125 13.27 6.36 -1.80
N ALA A 126 12.15 6.94 -2.27
CA ALA A 126 12.11 8.21 -3.00
C ALA A 126 13.09 8.26 -4.18
N GLN A 127 13.40 7.11 -4.78
CA GLN A 127 14.29 7.03 -5.92
C GLN A 127 13.54 7.39 -7.20
N VAL A 128 14.21 8.14 -8.06
CA VAL A 128 13.71 8.37 -9.42
C VAL A 128 13.81 7.05 -10.17
N PRO A 129 12.73 6.59 -10.84
CA PRO A 129 12.74 5.38 -11.65
C PRO A 129 13.97 5.26 -12.56
N TYR A 130 14.55 4.08 -12.59
CA TYR A 130 15.61 3.78 -13.55
C TYR A 130 15.05 3.80 -14.98
N ASP A 131 15.77 4.44 -15.92
CA ASP A 131 15.39 4.47 -17.34
C ASP A 131 15.73 3.14 -18.02
N SER A 132 14.96 2.10 -17.70
CA SER A 132 15.11 0.76 -18.23
C SER A 132 13.77 0.04 -18.29
N THR A 133 13.59 -0.73 -19.35
CA THR A 133 12.38 -1.54 -19.57
C THR A 133 12.47 -2.93 -18.97
N VAL A 134 13.65 -3.34 -18.48
CA VAL A 134 13.93 -4.72 -18.02
C VAL A 134 14.63 -4.81 -16.67
N LYS A 135 15.29 -3.73 -16.24
CA LYS A 135 15.98 -3.66 -14.95
C LYS A 135 15.35 -2.57 -14.11
N THR A 136 15.27 -2.85 -12.82
CA THR A 136 14.78 -1.95 -11.79
C THR A 136 15.94 -1.67 -10.83
N GLY A 137 15.78 -0.68 -9.96
CA GLY A 137 16.69 -0.40 -8.85
C GLY A 137 16.72 -1.50 -7.78
N THR A 138 15.87 -2.54 -7.88
CA THR A 138 15.99 -3.74 -7.03
C THR A 138 16.72 -4.89 -7.73
N SER A 139 16.80 -4.88 -9.07
CA SER A 139 17.42 -5.96 -9.86
C SER A 139 18.85 -6.25 -9.40
N GLY A 140 19.10 -7.46 -8.92
CA GLY A 140 20.42 -7.89 -8.43
C GLY A 140 20.71 -7.49 -6.97
N GLY A 141 19.70 -7.01 -6.24
CA GLY A 141 19.76 -6.79 -4.79
C GLY A 141 20.44 -5.48 -4.36
N TRP A 142 21.37 -4.95 -5.15
CA TRP A 142 22.08 -3.67 -4.90
C TRP A 142 22.69 -3.56 -3.49
N MET A 143 23.24 -4.66 -2.97
CA MET A 143 23.66 -4.77 -1.57
C MET A 143 24.76 -3.78 -1.15
N ASP A 144 25.56 -3.29 -2.10
CA ASP A 144 26.63 -2.34 -1.83
C ASP A 144 26.17 -0.86 -1.88
N THR A 145 24.87 -0.61 -2.07
CA THR A 145 24.31 0.74 -2.18
C THR A 145 23.70 1.19 -0.87
N ASN A 146 24.04 2.41 -0.43
CA ASN A 146 23.42 3.01 0.73
C ASN A 146 22.17 3.79 0.31
N LEU A 147 20.99 3.27 0.66
CA LEU A 147 19.71 3.97 0.49
C LEU A 147 19.17 4.46 1.83
N TYR A 148 18.51 5.63 1.79
CA TYR A 148 17.75 6.18 2.91
C TYR A 148 16.29 6.32 2.50
N GLY A 149 15.47 5.38 2.94
CA GLY A 149 14.03 5.33 2.69
C GLY A 149 13.20 5.26 3.96
N LEU A 150 11.93 4.91 3.78
CA LEU A 150 11.00 4.65 4.88
C LEU A 150 11.53 3.64 5.90
N PRO A 151 12.17 2.51 5.51
CA PRO A 151 12.69 1.56 6.49
C PRO A 151 13.73 2.20 7.40
N GLN A 152 14.72 2.92 6.85
CA GLN A 152 15.73 3.63 7.64
C GLN A 152 15.10 4.69 8.55
N LEU A 153 14.13 5.46 8.03
CA LEU A 153 13.40 6.46 8.80
C LEU A 153 12.69 5.85 10.01
N PHE A 154 12.01 4.72 9.81
CA PHE A 154 11.24 4.06 10.87
C PHE A 154 12.16 3.33 11.85
N THR A 155 13.22 2.66 11.39
CA THR A 155 14.25 2.08 12.27
C THR A 155 14.89 3.17 13.15
N ALA A 156 15.22 4.34 12.61
CA ALA A 156 15.76 5.46 13.39
C ALA A 156 14.78 5.97 14.46
N LYS A 157 13.48 5.77 14.26
CA LYS A 157 12.42 6.08 15.24
C LYS A 157 12.13 4.92 16.20
N GLY A 158 12.88 3.82 16.13
CA GLY A 158 12.73 2.65 17.00
C GLY A 158 11.60 1.70 16.59
N TYR A 159 11.14 1.77 15.34
CA TYR A 159 10.14 0.85 14.81
C TYR A 159 10.79 -0.47 14.41
N GLU A 160 10.04 -1.54 14.58
CA GLU A 160 10.29 -2.82 13.93
C GLU A 160 9.82 -2.75 12.47
N THR A 161 10.61 -3.25 11.51
CA THR A 161 10.33 -3.08 10.09
C THR A 161 10.04 -4.42 9.41
N PHE A 162 8.89 -4.51 8.74
CA PHE A 162 8.43 -5.71 8.02
C PHE A 162 8.14 -5.39 6.56
N PHE A 163 8.61 -6.25 5.68
CA PHE A 163 8.14 -6.34 4.31
C PHE A 163 7.45 -7.69 4.09
N THR A 164 6.27 -7.68 3.48
CA THR A 164 5.53 -8.90 3.18
C THR A 164 4.93 -8.86 1.78
N THR A 165 4.84 -10.01 1.13
CA THR A 165 4.13 -10.13 -0.14
C THR A 165 3.67 -11.56 -0.38
N GLY A 166 2.58 -11.72 -1.12
CA GLY A 166 2.10 -13.03 -1.56
C GLY A 166 2.99 -13.67 -2.62
N CYS A 167 3.96 -12.97 -3.21
CA CYS A 167 4.84 -13.49 -4.27
C CYS A 167 6.20 -13.99 -3.75
N ALA A 168 6.98 -14.63 -4.61
CA ALA A 168 8.35 -15.01 -4.25
C ALA A 168 9.26 -13.78 -4.20
N THR A 169 10.00 -13.59 -3.11
CA THR A 169 10.94 -12.47 -2.93
C THR A 169 12.20 -12.63 -3.79
N THR A 170 12.43 -13.80 -4.39
CA THR A 170 13.50 -13.97 -5.37
C THR A 170 13.19 -13.25 -6.69
N PHE A 171 11.93 -12.85 -6.93
CA PHE A 171 11.59 -12.02 -8.07
C PHE A 171 12.26 -10.64 -7.92
N ASP A 172 13.06 -10.28 -8.93
CA ASP A 172 13.72 -8.98 -9.04
C ASP A 172 14.64 -8.61 -7.86
N GLY A 173 15.20 -9.63 -7.18
CA GLY A 173 16.21 -9.49 -6.13
C GLY A 173 15.72 -8.97 -4.78
N TRP A 174 14.42 -9.03 -4.51
CA TRP A 174 13.81 -8.51 -3.27
C TRP A 174 14.33 -9.22 -2.00
N ASP A 175 14.65 -10.51 -2.10
CA ASP A 175 15.21 -11.35 -1.04
C ASP A 175 16.55 -10.82 -0.49
N SER A 176 17.35 -10.20 -1.35
CA SER A 176 18.61 -9.55 -0.97
C SER A 176 18.45 -8.05 -0.75
N PHE A 177 17.59 -7.40 -1.56
CA PHE A 177 17.37 -5.97 -1.53
C PHE A 177 16.75 -5.52 -0.20
N PHE A 178 15.61 -6.07 0.22
CA PHE A 178 14.90 -5.55 1.40
C PHE A 178 15.67 -5.71 2.72
N PRO A 179 16.32 -6.86 3.01
CA PRO A 179 17.11 -6.99 4.23
C PRO A 179 18.30 -6.02 4.26
N THR A 180 18.97 -5.83 3.12
CA THR A 180 20.10 -4.89 3.01
C THR A 180 19.65 -3.44 3.20
N HIS A 181 18.42 -3.13 2.79
CA HIS A 181 17.87 -1.78 2.82
C HIS A 181 16.84 -1.56 3.94
N GLY A 182 17.07 -2.17 5.11
CA GLY A 182 16.50 -1.71 6.39
C GLY A 182 15.23 -2.43 6.86
N TYR A 183 14.78 -3.47 6.16
CA TYR A 183 13.72 -4.35 6.67
C TYR A 183 14.31 -5.45 7.56
N GLU A 184 13.88 -5.52 8.83
CA GLU A 184 14.30 -6.55 9.79
C GLU A 184 13.69 -7.91 9.45
N THR A 185 12.46 -7.92 8.91
CA THR A 185 11.74 -9.15 8.54
C THR A 185 11.18 -9.04 7.13
N VAL A 186 11.40 -10.07 6.31
CA VAL A 186 10.91 -10.17 4.94
C VAL A 186 10.21 -11.50 4.76
N TRP A 187 8.94 -11.48 4.39
CA TRP A 187 8.13 -12.67 4.13
C TRP A 187 7.60 -12.67 2.70
N GLY A 188 7.93 -13.73 1.95
CA GLY A 188 7.35 -14.00 0.65
C GLY A 188 6.26 -15.07 0.72
N ASN A 189 5.95 -15.62 -0.45
CA ASN A 189 4.97 -16.68 -0.63
C ASN A 189 5.23 -17.92 0.22
N LEU A 190 6.49 -18.36 0.37
CA LEU A 190 6.82 -19.59 1.10
C LEU A 190 6.58 -19.42 2.61
N GLU A 191 7.03 -18.30 3.18
CA GLU A 191 6.77 -17.99 4.58
C GLU A 191 5.26 -17.87 4.84
N MET A 192 4.51 -17.22 3.95
CA MET A 192 3.05 -17.14 4.06
C MET A 192 2.39 -18.52 3.99
N ILE A 193 2.81 -19.39 3.08
CA ILE A 193 2.29 -20.76 2.97
C ILE A 193 2.52 -21.54 4.26
N ASP A 194 3.72 -21.45 4.85
CA ASP A 194 4.06 -22.18 6.06
C ASP A 194 3.33 -21.65 7.29
N LEU A 195 3.14 -20.33 7.39
CA LEU A 195 2.34 -19.71 8.45
C LEU A 195 0.87 -20.12 8.36
N VAL A 196 0.30 -20.11 7.15
CA VAL A 196 -1.10 -20.49 6.90
C VAL A 196 -1.37 -21.97 7.19
N LYS A 197 -0.42 -22.87 6.90
CA LYS A 197 -0.53 -24.30 7.29
C LYS A 197 -0.72 -24.45 8.80
N ASN A 198 0.04 -23.70 9.58
CA ASN A 198 0.04 -23.83 11.04
C ASN A 198 -1.21 -23.20 11.67
N GLU A 199 -1.69 -22.08 11.13
CA GLU A 199 -2.80 -21.32 11.71
C GLU A 199 -4.18 -21.74 11.18
N MET A 200 -4.27 -22.10 9.89
CA MET A 200 -5.53 -22.38 9.21
C MET A 200 -5.71 -23.86 8.85
N GLY A 201 -4.71 -24.70 9.10
CA GLY A 201 -4.76 -26.13 8.75
C GLY A 201 -4.84 -26.39 7.25
N ILE A 202 -4.46 -25.42 6.40
CA ILE A 202 -4.51 -25.57 4.95
C ILE A 202 -3.43 -26.55 4.52
N THR A 203 -3.82 -27.63 3.85
CA THR A 203 -2.90 -28.67 3.38
C THR A 203 -2.26 -28.32 2.04
N LYS A 204 -1.15 -28.98 1.69
CA LYS A 204 -0.39 -28.68 0.46
C LYS A 204 -1.25 -28.82 -0.82
N ASP A 205 -2.15 -29.79 -0.82
CA ASP A 205 -3.09 -30.06 -1.91
C ASP A 205 -4.11 -28.93 -2.11
N GLN A 206 -4.53 -28.23 -1.06
CA GLN A 206 -5.52 -27.14 -1.16
C GLN A 206 -5.00 -25.87 -1.84
N TRP A 207 -3.69 -25.76 -2.11
CA TRP A 207 -3.10 -24.59 -2.78
C TRP A 207 -3.40 -24.54 -4.28
N PHE A 208 -3.39 -25.69 -4.95
CA PHE A 208 -3.52 -25.81 -6.41
C PHE A 208 -4.73 -26.66 -6.85
N CYS A 209 -5.62 -26.98 -5.90
CA CYS A 209 -6.88 -27.69 -6.09
C CYS A 209 -8.04 -26.70 -6.35
N PRO A 210 -9.31 -27.15 -6.47
CA PRO A 210 -10.44 -26.27 -6.78
C PRO A 210 -10.62 -25.06 -5.86
N GLU A 211 -10.10 -25.12 -4.63
CA GLU A 211 -10.05 -23.99 -3.68
C GLU A 211 -9.09 -22.87 -4.09
N HIS A 212 -8.23 -23.10 -5.09
CA HIS A 212 -7.31 -22.14 -5.72
C HIS A 212 -6.74 -21.11 -4.74
N ARG A 213 -6.19 -21.58 -3.61
CA ARG A 213 -5.66 -20.71 -2.55
C ARG A 213 -4.34 -20.03 -2.95
N GLY A 214 -3.67 -20.56 -3.97
CA GLY A 214 -2.57 -19.92 -4.68
C GLY A 214 -2.76 -19.98 -6.20
N PHE A 215 -1.92 -19.23 -6.89
CA PHE A 215 -1.89 -19.11 -8.34
C PHE A 215 -0.45 -18.90 -8.80
N GLN A 216 -0.22 -18.74 -10.11
CA GLN A 216 1.13 -18.71 -10.69
C GLN A 216 2.05 -17.64 -10.10
N TRP A 217 1.50 -16.55 -9.55
CA TRP A 217 2.26 -15.47 -8.93
C TRP A 217 2.46 -15.62 -7.42
N GLY A 218 1.71 -16.51 -6.76
CA GLY A 218 1.87 -16.81 -5.33
C GLY A 218 0.56 -17.02 -4.58
N VAL A 219 0.50 -16.51 -3.35
CA VAL A 219 -0.64 -16.61 -2.42
C VAL A 219 -1.66 -15.53 -2.73
N HIS A 220 -2.95 -15.85 -2.73
CA HIS A 220 -3.99 -14.85 -2.93
C HIS A 220 -4.13 -13.86 -1.77
N ASP A 221 -4.59 -12.65 -2.08
CA ASP A 221 -4.61 -11.52 -1.16
C ASP A 221 -5.64 -11.69 -0.05
N ASP A 222 -6.72 -12.45 -0.25
CA ASP A 222 -7.69 -12.78 0.80
C ASP A 222 -7.04 -13.57 1.94
N ILE A 223 -6.12 -14.47 1.60
CA ILE A 223 -5.32 -15.24 2.56
C ILE A 223 -4.20 -14.36 3.12
N SER A 224 -3.44 -13.68 2.26
CA SER A 224 -2.34 -12.80 2.70
C SER A 224 -2.84 -11.73 3.67
N PHE A 225 -4.01 -11.10 3.43
CA PHE A 225 -4.58 -10.12 4.35
C PHE A 225 -5.10 -10.72 5.65
N LYS A 226 -5.65 -11.93 5.64
CA LYS A 226 -6.02 -12.61 6.88
C LYS A 226 -4.79 -12.83 7.75
N PHE A 227 -3.73 -13.34 7.14
CA PHE A 227 -2.45 -13.51 7.81
C PHE A 227 -1.77 -12.20 8.19
N LEU A 228 -1.99 -11.07 7.51
CA LEU A 228 -1.47 -9.78 7.99
C LEU A 228 -2.30 -9.24 9.15
N GLY A 229 -3.62 -9.42 9.10
CA GLY A 229 -4.55 -8.93 10.10
C GLY A 229 -4.28 -9.51 11.48
N ASP A 230 -4.17 -10.82 11.59
CA ASP A 230 -4.09 -11.50 12.90
C ASP A 230 -2.80 -11.15 13.68
N PRO A 231 -1.59 -11.20 13.09
CA PRO A 231 -0.35 -10.73 13.72
C PRO A 231 -0.35 -9.23 14.01
N LEU A 232 -0.94 -8.39 13.14
CA LEU A 232 -1.09 -6.96 13.42
C LEU A 232 -1.94 -6.73 14.68
N MET A 233 -3.02 -7.48 14.83
CA MET A 233 -3.89 -7.42 16.01
C MET A 233 -3.17 -7.94 17.26
N ASN A 234 -2.50 -9.09 17.16
CA ASN A 234 -1.73 -9.68 18.27
C ASN A 234 -0.60 -8.75 18.72
N LYS A 235 0.21 -8.23 17.80
CA LYS A 235 1.29 -7.28 18.11
C LYS A 235 0.74 -5.98 18.71
N THR A 236 -0.39 -5.48 18.22
CA THR A 236 -1.04 -4.30 18.81
C THR A 236 -1.51 -4.57 20.25
N LYS A 237 -2.03 -5.77 20.52
CA LYS A 237 -2.41 -6.19 21.87
C LYS A 237 -1.20 -6.29 22.79
N GLU A 238 -0.13 -6.97 22.37
CA GLU A 238 1.12 -7.09 23.12
C GLU A 238 1.75 -5.72 23.43
N GLN A 239 1.74 -4.81 22.45
CA GLN A 239 2.21 -3.43 22.65
C GLN A 239 1.38 -2.71 23.71
N SER A 240 0.05 -2.84 23.65
CA SER A 240 -0.86 -2.19 24.59
C SER A 240 -0.71 -2.75 26.01
N GLU A 241 -0.60 -4.06 26.15
CA GLU A 241 -0.33 -4.72 27.43
C GLU A 241 1.05 -4.37 27.98
N GLY A 242 2.07 -4.29 27.12
CA GLY A 242 3.41 -3.83 27.48
C GLY A 242 3.39 -2.41 28.04
N MET A 243 2.69 -1.49 27.36
CA MET A 243 2.52 -0.11 27.81
C MET A 243 1.79 -0.01 29.15
N ALA A 244 0.72 -0.79 29.35
CA ALA A 244 0.00 -0.84 30.63
C ALA A 244 0.90 -1.30 31.79
N ASN A 245 1.94 -2.08 31.49
CA ASN A 245 2.97 -2.53 32.43
C ASN A 245 4.20 -1.60 32.50
N GLY A 246 4.12 -0.39 31.93
CA GLY A 246 5.20 0.60 31.96
C GLY A 246 6.34 0.35 30.97
N LYS A 247 6.20 -0.60 30.04
CA LYS A 247 7.19 -0.82 28.97
C LYS A 247 7.00 0.22 27.87
N LYS A 248 8.10 0.70 27.30
CA LYS A 248 8.06 1.54 26.11
C LYS A 248 7.54 0.72 24.91
N LYS A 249 6.61 1.29 24.14
CA LYS A 249 6.12 0.69 22.90
C LYS A 249 7.25 0.59 21.88
N LYS A 250 7.44 -0.60 21.29
CA LYS A 250 8.16 -0.79 20.02
C LYS A 250 7.10 -0.80 18.90
N PRO A 251 6.87 0.31 18.19
CA PRO A 251 5.86 0.38 17.14
C PRO A 251 6.30 -0.42 15.90
N LEU A 252 5.34 -0.72 15.03
CA LEU A 252 5.54 -1.49 13.81
C LEU A 252 5.47 -0.59 12.58
N PHE A 253 6.40 -0.77 11.66
CA PHE A 253 6.31 -0.31 10.28
C PHE A 253 6.20 -1.53 9.36
N LEU A 254 5.02 -1.74 8.78
CA LEU A 254 4.76 -2.87 7.88
C LEU A 254 4.48 -2.35 6.47
N THR A 255 5.15 -2.96 5.50
CA THR A 255 4.87 -2.77 4.08
C THR A 255 4.38 -4.09 3.50
N HIS A 256 3.23 -4.08 2.86
CA HIS A 256 2.67 -5.22 2.16
C HIS A 256 2.44 -4.91 0.69
N TYR A 257 2.91 -5.79 -0.20
CA TYR A 257 2.57 -5.73 -1.62
C TYR A 257 1.64 -6.89 -1.98
N THR A 258 0.45 -6.54 -2.44
CA THR A 258 -0.55 -7.50 -2.90
C THR A 258 -0.11 -8.13 -4.22
N ILE A 259 -0.76 -9.22 -4.64
CA ILE A 259 -0.38 -9.94 -5.85
C ILE A 259 -1.56 -10.43 -6.69
N SER A 260 -2.77 -10.58 -6.15
CA SER A 260 -3.87 -11.28 -6.86
C SER A 260 -4.32 -10.60 -8.14
N SER A 261 -4.30 -9.26 -8.17
CA SER A 261 -4.60 -8.50 -9.38
C SER A 261 -3.38 -8.46 -10.30
N HIS A 262 -2.94 -9.61 -10.81
CA HIS A 262 -1.78 -9.69 -11.70
C HIS A 262 -2.17 -10.32 -13.04
N ALA A 263 -1.56 -9.85 -14.12
CA ALA A 263 -1.80 -10.37 -15.45
C ALA A 263 -1.55 -11.89 -15.49
N PRO A 264 -2.40 -12.67 -16.20
CA PRO A 264 -3.45 -12.23 -17.13
C PRO A 264 -4.84 -11.98 -16.49
N PHE A 265 -4.94 -11.90 -15.16
CA PHE A 265 -6.19 -11.64 -14.42
C PHE A 265 -7.27 -12.73 -14.58
N ASP A 266 -6.86 -13.98 -14.73
CA ASP A 266 -7.73 -15.14 -14.94
C ASP A 266 -7.92 -16.02 -13.69
N SER A 267 -7.35 -15.62 -12.56
CA SER A 267 -7.42 -16.33 -11.29
C SER A 267 -8.08 -15.46 -10.23
N SER A 268 -9.04 -16.04 -9.49
CA SER A 268 -9.77 -15.38 -8.42
C SER A 268 -9.79 -16.27 -7.18
N PRO A 269 -9.66 -15.69 -5.97
CA PRO A 269 -9.86 -16.45 -4.73
C PRO A 269 -11.27 -17.03 -4.66
N THR A 270 -11.42 -18.26 -4.16
CA THR A 270 -12.73 -18.91 -3.92
C THR A 270 -13.16 -18.90 -2.46
#